data_AF-A0A7Z9ZHM6-F1
#
_entry.id   AF-A0A7Z9ZHM6-F1
#
_cell.length_a   1.000
_cell.length_b   1.000
_cell.length_c   1.000
_cell.angle_alpha   90.00
_cell.angle_beta   90.00
_cell.angle_gamma   90.00
#
_symmetry.space_group_name_H-M   'P 1'
#
loop_
_entity.id
_entity.type
_entity.pdbx_description
1 polymer ?
#
loop_
_entity_poly.entity_id
_entity_poly.type
_entity_poly.pdbx_seq_one_letter_code
_entity_poly.pdbx_strand_id
1 'polypeptide(L)'
;MALGAHTSIAGGVDRAILRGQEIGCETIQIFTKNARQWRARPLSEEEIARFRRNREETGIEPVFAHDSYLINLGSPDEALWRRSLEALLEEMAR
;
A
#
# COMPACT_ATOMS: atom_id res chain seq x y z
N MET A 1 -14.56 16.83 5.32
CA MET A 1 -14.66 15.85 4.22
C MET A 1 -13.23 15.54 3.84
N ALA A 2 -12.72 14.34 4.11
CA ALA A 2 -11.31 14.05 3.88
C ALA A 2 -10.99 14.05 2.38
N LEU A 3 -10.05 14.89 1.94
CA LEU A 3 -9.54 14.90 0.57
C LEU A 3 -8.12 14.34 0.51
N GLY A 4 -7.85 13.56 -0.54
CA GLY A 4 -6.62 12.81 -0.66
C GLY A 4 -6.22 12.49 -2.08
N ALA A 5 -5.08 11.82 -2.20
CA ALA A 5 -4.56 11.33 -3.48
C ALA A 5 -3.95 9.92 -3.32
N HIS A 6 -3.76 9.25 -4.45
CA HIS A 6 -2.94 8.05 -4.49
C HIS A 6 -1.46 8.44 -4.51
N THR A 7 -0.72 8.17 -3.43
CA THR A 7 0.66 8.64 -3.25
C THR A 7 1.68 7.53 -3.48
N SER A 8 2.82 7.90 -4.08
CA SER A 8 3.88 6.96 -4.40
C SER A 8 4.57 6.41 -3.14
N ILE A 9 4.91 5.12 -3.15
CA ILE A 9 5.75 4.45 -2.13
C ILE A 9 7.22 4.31 -2.56
N ALA A 10 7.64 4.98 -3.65
CA ALA A 10 9.02 4.87 -4.13
C ALA A 10 10.01 5.29 -3.02
N GLY A 11 11.01 4.46 -2.74
CA GLY A 11 11.97 4.70 -1.65
C GLY A 11 11.46 4.37 -0.23
N GLY A 12 10.29 3.75 -0.08
CA GLY A 12 9.74 3.30 1.19
C GLY A 12 8.26 3.65 1.35
N VAL A 13 7.48 2.76 1.98
CA VAL A 13 6.04 2.99 2.22
C VAL A 13 5.80 4.20 3.13
N ASP A 14 6.71 4.44 4.07
CA ASP A 14 6.69 5.59 5.00
C ASP A 14 6.77 6.94 4.29
N ARG A 15 7.39 6.99 3.10
CA ARG A 15 7.48 8.21 2.28
C ARG A 15 6.15 8.65 1.70
N ALA A 16 5.19 7.74 1.53
CA ALA A 16 3.90 8.05 0.93
C ALA A 16 3.06 8.99 1.81
N ILE A 17 3.21 8.88 3.14
CA ILE A 17 2.61 9.79 4.11
C ILE A 17 3.18 11.19 3.95
N LEU A 18 4.52 11.33 3.93
CA LEU A 18 5.18 12.62 3.79
C LEU A 18 4.80 13.31 2.47
N ARG A 19 4.73 12.55 1.38
CA ARG A 19 4.26 13.05 0.07
C ARG A 19 2.82 13.53 0.10
N GLY A 20 1.94 12.82 0.83
CA GLY A 20 0.57 13.25 1.06
C GLY A 20 0.52 14.58 1.79
N GLN A 21 1.33 14.74 2.84
CA GLN A 21 1.40 15.97 3.61
C GLN A 21 1.90 17.14 2.76
N GLU A 22 2.93 16.94 1.94
CA GLU A 22 3.49 17.96 1.04
C GLU A 22 2.45 18.57 0.09
N ILE A 23 1.42 17.79 -0.29
CA ILE A 23 0.33 18.25 -1.17
C ILE A 23 -0.97 18.56 -0.42
N GLY A 24 -0.94 18.63 0.91
CA GLY A 24 -2.09 18.99 1.74
C GLY A 24 -3.19 17.93 1.82
N CYS A 25 -2.84 16.64 1.67
CA CYS A 25 -3.80 15.55 1.85
C CYS A 25 -4.21 15.37 3.32
N GLU A 26 -5.49 15.10 3.54
CA GLU A 26 -6.03 14.65 4.84
C GLU A 26 -6.11 13.11 4.90
N THR A 27 -6.19 12.45 3.75
CA THR A 27 -6.22 10.99 3.58
C THR A 27 -5.37 10.60 2.37
N ILE A 28 -4.86 9.37 2.30
CA ILE A 28 -4.13 8.88 1.12
C ILE A 28 -4.52 7.44 0.78
N GLN A 29 -4.29 7.07 -0.48
CA GLN A 29 -4.26 5.67 -0.91
C GLN A 29 -2.85 5.31 -1.39
N ILE A 30 -2.38 4.10 -1.11
CA ILE A 30 -1.05 3.62 -1.54
C ILE A 30 -1.16 2.20 -2.10
N PHE A 31 -0.16 1.79 -2.89
CA PHE A 31 0.15 0.36 -2.99
C PHE A 31 1.02 -0.06 -1.80
N THR A 32 0.90 -1.28 -1.29
CA THR A 32 1.79 -1.79 -0.22
C THR A 32 3.09 -2.42 -0.77
N LYS A 33 3.14 -2.62 -2.09
CA LYS A 33 4.28 -3.13 -2.86
C LYS A 33 4.28 -2.61 -4.29
N ASN A 34 5.29 -2.99 -5.07
CA ASN A 34 5.30 -2.70 -6.50
C ASN A 34 4.15 -3.46 -7.19
N ALA A 35 3.14 -2.73 -7.67
CA ALA A 35 1.95 -3.29 -8.31
C ALA A 35 2.23 -4.12 -9.58
N ARG A 36 3.45 -4.05 -10.14
CA ARG A 36 3.89 -4.83 -11.31
C ARG A 36 4.53 -6.17 -10.94
N GLN A 37 4.67 -6.48 -9.65
CA GLN A 37 5.34 -7.68 -9.16
C GLN A 37 4.42 -8.48 -8.23
N TRP A 38 4.52 -9.80 -8.31
CA TRP A 38 3.68 -10.69 -7.52
C TRP A 38 4.15 -10.84 -6.07
N ARG A 39 5.47 -10.83 -5.87
CA ARG A 39 6.11 -10.95 -4.55
C ARG A 39 6.79 -9.65 -4.20
N ALA A 40 6.78 -9.31 -2.92
CA ALA A 40 7.62 -8.24 -2.40
C ALA A 40 8.35 -8.70 -1.14
N ARG A 41 9.48 -8.07 -0.85
CA ARG A 41 10.18 -8.32 0.41
C ARG A 41 9.27 -7.97 1.60
N PRO A 42 9.41 -8.65 2.75
CA PRO A 42 8.76 -8.21 3.98
C PRO A 42 9.10 -6.74 4.30
N LEU A 43 8.16 -6.04 4.92
CA LEU A 43 8.41 -4.73 5.50
C LEU A 43 9.31 -4.91 6.73
N SER A 44 10.35 -4.08 6.86
CA SER A 44 11.18 -4.11 8.06
C SER A 44 10.45 -3.45 9.24
N GLU A 45 10.82 -3.81 10.46
CA GLU A 45 10.25 -3.18 11.66
C GLU A 45 10.49 -1.67 11.68
N GLU A 46 11.65 -1.21 11.18
CA GLU A 46 11.97 0.20 11.06
C GLU A 46 11.09 0.93 10.02
N GLU A 47 10.76 0.28 8.90
CA GLU A 47 9.83 0.84 7.90
C GLU A 47 8.43 1.01 8.48
N ILE A 48 7.94 -0.01 9.20
CA ILE A 48 6.63 0.03 9.87
C ILE A 48 6.62 1.13 10.94
N ALA A 49 7.68 1.22 11.75
CA ALA A 49 7.80 2.23 12.80
C ALA A 49 7.84 3.65 12.20
N ARG A 50 8.57 3.88 11.10
CA ARG A 50 8.57 5.17 10.40
C ARG A 50 7.20 5.50 9.80
N PHE A 51 6.52 4.53 9.18
CA PHE A 51 5.19 4.75 8.63
C PHE A 51 4.20 5.19 9.70
N ARG A 52 4.16 4.49 10.85
CA ARG A 52 3.30 4.84 11.99
C ARG A 52 3.62 6.22 12.55
N ARG A 53 4.90 6.53 12.78
CA ARG A 53 5.35 7.83 13.26
C ARG A 53 4.94 8.96 12.31
N ASN A 54 5.22 8.82 11.01
CA ASN A 54 4.85 9.83 10.04
C ASN A 54 3.33 10.04 10.03
N ARG A 55 2.54 8.97 10.10
CA ARG A 55 1.07 9.07 10.16
C ARG A 55 0.60 9.85 11.38
N GLU A 56 1.17 9.56 12.56
CA GLU A 56 0.87 10.28 13.81
C GLU A 56 1.28 11.76 13.73
N GLU A 57 2.48 12.07 13.24
CA GLU A 57 3.01 13.43 13.16
C GLU A 57 2.26 14.30 12.13
N THR A 58 1.85 13.71 11.01
CA THR A 58 1.17 14.43 9.90
C THR A 58 -0.35 14.52 10.09
N GLY A 59 -0.94 13.63 10.90
CA GLY A 59 -2.38 13.54 11.10
C GLY A 59 -3.15 12.96 9.91
N ILE A 60 -2.47 12.40 8.89
CA ILE A 60 -3.12 11.82 7.71
C ILE A 60 -3.90 10.56 8.11
N GLU A 61 -5.22 10.61 7.97
CA GLU A 61 -6.13 9.51 8.29
C GLU A 61 -7.48 9.67 7.58
N PRO A 62 -8.09 8.60 7.04
CA PRO A 62 -7.58 7.23 6.90
C PRO A 62 -6.47 7.06 5.85
N VAL A 63 -5.76 5.93 5.92
CA VAL A 63 -4.86 5.47 4.85
C VAL A 63 -5.42 4.20 4.24
N PHE A 64 -5.54 4.17 2.92
CA PHE A 64 -6.07 3.03 2.17
C PHE A 64 -4.97 2.29 1.42
N ALA A 65 -5.02 0.95 1.44
CA ALA A 65 -4.23 0.11 0.55
C ALA A 65 -5.06 -0.22 -0.70
N HIS A 66 -4.45 -0.06 -1.87
CA HIS A 66 -4.94 -0.61 -3.13
C HIS A 66 -4.07 -1.81 -3.48
N ASP A 67 -4.70 -2.92 -3.87
CA ASP A 67 -4.01 -4.14 -4.26
C ASP A 67 -3.42 -4.05 -5.68
N SER A 68 -2.56 -5.01 -6.03
CA SER A 68 -1.98 -5.09 -7.36
C SER A 68 -3.03 -5.43 -8.43
N TYR A 69 -3.00 -4.69 -9.55
CA TYR A 69 -3.80 -4.98 -10.75
C TYR A 69 -3.50 -6.34 -11.41
N LEU A 70 -2.48 -7.07 -10.94
CA LEU A 70 -2.20 -8.44 -11.37
C LEU A 70 -3.17 -9.45 -10.75
N ILE A 71 -3.78 -9.12 -9.62
CA ILE A 71 -4.70 -9.98 -8.89
C ILE A 71 -6.01 -10.10 -9.69
N ASN A 72 -6.41 -11.33 -9.97
CA ASN A 72 -7.70 -11.65 -10.56
C ASN A 72 -8.34 -12.85 -9.84
N LEU A 73 -9.12 -12.56 -8.79
CA LEU A 73 -9.87 -13.58 -8.04
C LEU A 73 -11.06 -14.17 -8.81
N GLY A 74 -11.44 -13.57 -9.94
CA GLY A 74 -12.47 -14.09 -10.85
C GLY A 74 -11.88 -14.87 -12.04
N SER A 75 -10.58 -15.16 -12.03
CA SER A 75 -9.91 -15.85 -13.13
C SER A 75 -10.45 -17.28 -13.30
N PRO A 76 -10.81 -17.71 -14.53
CA PRO A 76 -11.11 -19.11 -14.82
C PRO A 76 -9.84 -19.98 -14.94
N ASP A 77 -8.67 -19.35 -15.10
CA ASP A 77 -7.37 -20.02 -15.03
C ASP A 77 -7.02 -20.29 -13.56
N GLU A 78 -6.93 -21.57 -13.20
CA GLU A 78 -6.67 -22.03 -11.83
C GLU A 78 -5.31 -21.57 -11.28
N ALA A 79 -4.27 -21.54 -12.12
CA ALA A 79 -2.94 -21.11 -11.71
C ALA A 79 -2.92 -19.61 -11.41
N LEU A 80 -3.58 -18.80 -12.24
CA LEU A 80 -3.74 -17.37 -12.00
C LEU A 80 -4.62 -17.09 -10.78
N TRP A 81 -5.72 -17.85 -10.60
CA TRP A 81 -6.58 -17.72 -9.43
C TRP A 81 -5.83 -17.99 -8.13
N ARG A 82 -5.10 -19.13 -8.03
CA ARG A 82 -4.31 -19.48 -6.84
C ARG A 82 -3.26 -18.41 -6.53
N ARG A 83 -2.54 -17.96 -7.55
CA ARG A 83 -1.52 -16.91 -7.42
C ARG A 83 -2.12 -15.57 -6.97
N SER A 84 -3.32 -15.24 -7.45
CA SER A 84 -4.05 -14.03 -7.05
C SER A 84 -4.51 -14.10 -5.60
N LEU A 85 -5.01 -15.27 -5.16
CA LEU A 85 -5.40 -15.50 -3.77
C LEU A 85 -4.20 -15.37 -2.83
N GLU A 86 -3.08 -16.03 -3.14
CA GLU A 86 -1.84 -15.91 -2.37
C GLU A 86 -1.34 -14.47 -2.29
N ALA A 87 -1.35 -13.75 -3.43
CA ALA A 87 -0.91 -12.37 -3.49
C ALA A 87 -1.82 -11.42 -2.69
N LEU A 88 -3.14 -11.64 -2.68
CA LEU A 88 -4.07 -10.85 -1.87
C LEU A 88 -3.90 -11.13 -0.38
N LEU A 89 -3.71 -12.39 0.02
CA LEU A 89 -3.42 -12.74 1.41
C LEU A 89 -2.11 -12.08 1.88
N GLU A 90 -1.09 -12.02 1.02
CA GLU A 90 0.13 -11.28 1.30
C GLU A 90 -0.15 -9.77 1.48
N GLU A 91 -0.93 -9.15 0.58
CA GLU A 91 -1.31 -7.72 0.70
C GLU A 91 -2.08 -7.43 2.00
N MET A 92 -2.98 -8.34 2.44
CA MET A 92 -3.74 -8.18 3.68
C MET A 92 -2.88 -8.26 4.95
N ALA A 93 -1.75 -8.97 4.90
CA ALA A 93 -0.87 -9.17 6.06
C ALA A 93 0.20 -8.08 6.21
N ARG A 94 0.41 -7.26 5.18
CA ARG A 94 1.41 -6.19 5.15
C ARG A 94 0.95 -4.94 5.89
#